data_AF-A0A1Y2UGT1-F1
#
_entry.id   AF-A0A1Y2UGT1-F1
#
_cell.length_a   1.000
_cell.length_b   1.000
_cell.length_c   1.000
_cell.angle_alpha   90.00
_cell.angle_beta   90.00
_cell.angle_gamma   90.00
#
_symmetry.space_group_name_H-M   'P 1'
#
loop_
_entity.id
_entity.type
_entity.pdbx_description
1 polymer ?
#
loop_
_entity_poly.entity_id
_entity_poly.type
_entity_poly.pdbx_seq_one_letter_code
_entity_poly.pdbx_strand_id
1 'polypeptide(L)'
;MSFPNIWHHRRVAETSAKACEVCYKPSSSVLITPENKDFFYVCPSHLKDRSFCTPIIDQEAVAAKKKREMEEELERAKKEYEEKQRKKKEKESKSSKDSEKANDDKEKDSKKTEKKDEPELDAKTDDKTPPKTEEEPRVFALQRAFYQQRLDKKRQIEMAKRNRERLSNPNFFPSVPKDLP
;
A
#
# COMPACT_ATOMS: atom_id res chain seq x y z
N MET A 1 -20.75 -4.23 23.61
CA MET A 1 -20.42 -5.09 22.45
C MET A 1 -18.99 -4.82 21.99
N SER A 2 -18.16 -5.86 21.84
CA SER A 2 -16.81 -5.76 21.26
C SER A 2 -16.89 -5.87 19.73
N PHE A 3 -16.01 -5.20 18.98
CA PHE A 3 -15.95 -5.23 17.51
C PHE A 3 -14.49 -5.32 17.07
N PRO A 4 -14.15 -5.99 15.96
CA PRO A 4 -12.75 -6.22 15.60
C PRO A 4 -11.95 -4.91 15.45
N ASN A 5 -10.67 -4.93 15.84
CA ASN A 5 -9.75 -3.80 15.71
C ASN A 5 -9.24 -3.63 14.27
N ILE A 6 -10.17 -3.44 13.33
CA ILE A 6 -9.91 -3.28 11.90
C ILE A 6 -10.56 -1.96 11.47
N TRP A 7 -9.75 -1.05 10.95
CA TRP A 7 -10.15 0.31 10.61
C TRP A 7 -9.77 0.66 9.19
N HIS A 8 -10.75 1.05 8.39
CA HIS A 8 -10.56 1.49 7.02
C HIS A 8 -10.41 3.00 6.96
N HIS A 9 -9.34 3.46 6.32
CA HIS A 9 -9.13 4.87 6.05
C HIS A 9 -9.95 5.32 4.82
N ARG A 10 -10.78 6.34 5.02
CA ARG A 10 -11.51 7.05 3.97
C ARG A 10 -11.25 8.54 4.07
N ARG A 11 -11.18 9.21 2.93
CA ARG A 11 -11.17 10.68 2.85
C ARG A 11 -12.58 11.18 2.55
N VAL A 12 -13.00 12.21 3.26
CA VAL A 12 -14.29 12.90 3.08
C VAL A 12 -14.02 14.29 2.49
N ALA A 13 -15.05 14.96 1.98
CA ALA A 13 -14.94 16.33 1.49
C ALA A 13 -14.50 17.30 2.59
N GLU A 14 -13.73 18.33 2.23
CA GLU A 14 -13.21 19.33 3.16
C GLU A 14 -14.32 20.11 3.88
N THR A 15 -15.49 20.28 3.25
CA THR A 15 -16.68 20.90 3.84
C THR A 15 -17.24 20.13 5.04
N SER A 16 -16.93 18.84 5.12
CA SER A 16 -17.33 17.96 6.22
C SER A 16 -16.20 17.65 7.19
N ALA A 17 -15.08 18.39 7.11
CA ALA A 17 -13.95 18.21 7.99
C ALA A 17 -14.35 18.41 9.46
N LYS A 18 -13.93 17.48 10.30
CA LYS A 18 -14.10 17.57 11.76
C LYS A 18 -12.76 17.50 12.46
N ALA A 19 -12.76 17.91 13.73
CA ALA A 19 -11.59 17.86 14.58
C ALA A 19 -11.06 16.42 14.72
N CYS A 20 -9.75 16.25 14.53
CA CYS A 20 -9.01 15.03 14.84
C CYS A 20 -9.18 14.67 16.32
N GLU A 21 -9.35 13.39 16.66
CA GLU A 21 -9.53 12.98 18.05
C GLU A 21 -8.24 13.06 18.90
N VAL A 22 -7.08 13.16 18.25
CA VAL A 22 -5.77 13.23 18.92
C VAL A 22 -5.31 14.67 19.15
N CYS A 23 -5.32 15.50 18.09
CA CYS A 23 -4.83 16.88 18.17
C CYS A 23 -5.90 17.96 17.97
N TYR A 24 -7.15 17.57 17.76
CA TYR A 24 -8.29 18.47 17.53
C TYR A 24 -8.17 19.42 16.33
N LYS A 25 -7.14 19.23 15.47
CA LYS A 25 -7.03 19.96 14.21
C LYS A 25 -8.09 19.49 13.21
N PRO A 26 -8.67 20.40 12.40
CA PRO A 26 -9.65 20.02 11.39
C PRO A 26 -9.01 19.05 10.39
N SER A 27 -9.70 17.94 10.11
CA SER A 27 -9.19 16.90 9.23
C SER A 27 -10.31 16.28 8.40
N SER A 28 -9.97 15.88 7.18
CA SER A 28 -10.86 15.21 6.21
C SER A 28 -10.65 13.69 6.16
N SER A 29 -9.68 13.16 6.90
CA SER A 29 -9.38 11.72 7.00
C SER A 29 -10.17 11.06 8.13
N VAL A 30 -10.90 10.01 7.81
CA VAL A 30 -11.76 9.25 8.72
C VAL A 30 -11.35 7.79 8.75
N LEU A 31 -11.28 7.22 9.96
CA LEU A 31 -11.16 5.79 10.19
C LEU A 31 -12.54 5.21 10.50
N ILE A 32 -12.93 4.16 9.77
CA ILE A 32 -14.26 3.54 9.85
C ILE A 32 -14.10 2.03 10.03
N THR A 33 -14.85 1.46 10.98
CA THR A 33 -14.96 0.00 11.13
C THR A 33 -15.71 -0.62 9.94
N PRO A 34 -15.41 -1.87 9.51
CA PRO A 34 -16.07 -2.49 8.35
C PRO A 34 -17.60 -2.59 8.49
N GLU A 35 -18.11 -2.67 9.71
CA GLU A 35 -19.55 -2.75 10.00
C GLU A 35 -20.20 -1.38 10.31
N ASN A 36 -19.49 -0.27 10.07
CA ASN A 36 -19.92 1.11 10.39
C ASN A 36 -20.38 1.30 11.85
N LYS A 37 -19.93 0.43 12.76
CA LYS A 37 -20.27 0.43 14.18
C LYS A 37 -19.65 1.59 14.94
N ASP A 38 -18.56 2.12 14.42
CA ASP A 38 -17.79 3.21 14.98
C ASP A 38 -16.94 3.89 13.89
N PHE A 39 -16.81 5.21 13.98
CA PHE A 39 -16.00 6.03 13.08
C PHE A 39 -15.43 7.26 13.80
N PHE A 40 -14.29 7.78 13.33
CA PHE A 40 -13.70 8.99 13.88
C PHE A 40 -12.68 9.64 12.93
N TYR A 41 -12.41 10.93 13.19
CA TYR A 41 -11.55 11.78 12.37
C TYR A 41 -10.12 11.78 12.93
N VAL A 42 -9.13 11.72 12.03
CA VAL A 42 -7.76 11.40 12.44
C VAL A 42 -6.65 12.33 11.95
N CYS A 43 -6.74 13.20 10.99
CA CYS A 43 -5.58 13.88 10.37
C CYS A 43 -4.38 12.98 9.90
N PRO A 44 -3.77 13.29 8.75
CA PRO A 44 -2.67 12.49 8.20
C PRO A 44 -1.40 12.43 9.05
N SER A 45 -1.15 13.40 9.94
CA SER A 45 0.04 13.37 10.81
C SER A 45 -0.03 12.20 11.80
N HIS A 46 -1.16 12.02 12.48
CA HIS A 46 -1.35 10.92 13.43
C HIS A 46 -1.52 9.56 12.76
N LEU A 47 -1.94 9.53 11.49
CA LEU A 47 -2.01 8.27 10.74
C LEU A 47 -0.61 7.67 10.48
N LYS A 48 0.43 8.52 10.40
CA LYS A 48 1.83 8.10 10.25
C LYS A 48 2.48 7.71 11.58
N ASP A 49 1.86 8.05 12.71
CA ASP A 49 2.39 7.76 14.03
C ASP A 49 2.20 6.30 14.41
N ARG A 50 3.33 5.59 14.57
CA ARG A 50 3.36 4.16 14.92
C ARG A 50 2.79 3.85 16.31
N SER A 51 2.71 4.85 17.19
CA SER A 51 2.10 4.72 18.52
C SER A 51 0.57 4.75 18.48
N PHE A 52 -0.01 5.27 17.41
CA PHE A 52 -1.44 5.48 17.27
C PHE A 52 -2.10 4.37 16.43
N CYS A 53 -1.64 4.20 15.18
CA CYS A 53 -2.11 3.18 14.27
C CYS A 53 -0.93 2.36 13.74
N THR A 54 -1.11 1.04 13.69
CA THR A 54 -0.26 0.16 12.90
C THR A 54 -1.02 -0.20 11.62
N PRO A 55 -0.42 -0.03 10.43
CA PRO A 55 -1.10 -0.45 9.22
C PRO A 55 -1.29 -1.97 9.28
N ILE A 56 -2.53 -2.45 9.15
CA ILE A 56 -2.83 -3.87 8.94
C ILE A 56 -2.54 -4.12 7.47
N ILE A 57 -1.25 -4.20 7.19
CA ILE A 57 -0.77 -4.84 6.00
C ILE A 57 -0.87 -6.32 6.35
N ASP A 58 -1.70 -7.09 5.65
CA ASP A 58 -1.49 -8.53 5.56
C ASP A 58 -0.06 -8.73 5.06
N GLN A 59 0.88 -8.94 5.99
CA GLN A 59 2.30 -9.03 5.69
C GLN A 59 2.55 -10.13 4.66
N GLU A 60 1.68 -11.14 4.60
CA GLU A 60 1.67 -12.19 3.59
C GLU A 60 1.29 -11.69 2.19
N ALA A 61 0.32 -10.78 2.04
CA ALA A 61 -0.08 -10.27 0.74
C ALA A 61 0.97 -9.29 0.17
N VAL A 62 1.59 -8.48 1.01
CA VAL A 62 2.70 -7.59 0.59
C VAL A 62 4.00 -8.37 0.43
N ALA A 63 4.27 -9.40 1.23
CA ALA A 63 5.39 -10.31 0.98
C ALA A 63 5.16 -11.17 -0.26
N ALA A 64 3.93 -11.59 -0.57
CA ALA A 64 3.61 -12.31 -1.80
C ALA A 64 3.74 -11.41 -3.03
N LYS A 65 3.30 -10.15 -2.95
CA LYS A 65 3.53 -9.16 -4.02
C LYS A 65 5.03 -8.90 -4.21
N LYS A 66 5.79 -8.67 -3.13
CA LYS A 66 7.25 -8.51 -3.20
C LYS A 66 7.97 -9.77 -3.71
N LYS A 67 7.53 -10.97 -3.31
CA LYS A 67 8.09 -12.24 -3.82
C LYS A 67 7.81 -12.40 -5.31
N ARG A 68 6.60 -12.08 -5.77
CA ARG A 68 6.25 -12.10 -7.21
C ARG A 68 7.07 -11.10 -8.02
N GLU A 69 7.23 -9.87 -7.52
CA GLU A 69 8.08 -8.85 -8.17
C GLU A 69 9.55 -9.29 -8.23
N MET A 70 10.09 -9.87 -7.15
CA MET A 70 11.45 -10.41 -7.12
C MET A 70 11.63 -11.65 -8.01
N GLU A 71 10.62 -12.51 -8.12
CA GLU A 71 10.60 -13.67 -9.02
C GLU A 71 10.57 -13.24 -10.50
N GLU A 72 9.80 -12.20 -10.85
CA GLU A 72 9.76 -11.62 -12.19
C GLU A 72 11.08 -10.94 -12.59
N GLU A 73 11.78 -10.32 -11.63
CA GLU A 73 13.13 -9.78 -11.84
C GLU A 73 14.17 -10.90 -12.03
N LEU A 74 14.09 -11.98 -11.24
CA LEU A 74 14.95 -13.15 -11.40
C LEU A 74 14.71 -13.88 -12.72
N GLU A 75 13.46 -13.99 -13.19
CA GLU A 75 13.15 -14.59 -14.48
C GLU A 75 13.66 -13.76 -15.65
N ARG A 76 13.56 -12.42 -15.59
CA ARG A 76 14.15 -11.55 -16.61
C ARG A 76 15.67 -11.69 -16.65
N ALA A 77 16.32 -11.71 -15.49
CA ALA A 77 17.77 -11.91 -15.40
C ALA A 77 18.22 -13.27 -15.95
N LYS A 78 17.46 -14.35 -15.69
CA LYS A 78 17.74 -15.69 -16.25
C LYS A 78 17.57 -15.73 -17.77
N LYS A 79 16.47 -15.15 -18.29
CA LYS A 79 16.22 -15.07 -19.74
C LYS A 79 17.33 -14.29 -20.46
N GLU A 80 17.76 -13.16 -19.90
CA GLU A 80 18.89 -12.40 -20.45
C GLU A 80 20.22 -13.16 -20.38
N TYR A 81 20.48 -13.91 -19.31
CA TYR A 81 21.69 -14.71 -19.17
C TYR A 81 21.73 -15.87 -20.16
N GLU A 82 20.62 -16.60 -20.33
CA GLU A 82 20.50 -17.71 -21.27
C GLU A 82 20.63 -17.25 -22.73
N GLU A 83 20.04 -16.10 -23.08
CA GLU A 83 20.16 -15.53 -24.42
C GLU A 83 21.60 -15.08 -24.71
N LYS A 84 22.28 -14.46 -23.73
CA LYS A 84 23.70 -14.10 -23.83
C LYS A 84 24.59 -15.35 -23.95
N GLN A 85 24.28 -16.43 -23.24
CA GLN A 85 25.03 -17.70 -23.32
C GLN A 85 24.81 -18.40 -24.66
N ARG A 86 23.59 -18.42 -25.19
CA ARG A 86 23.30 -18.98 -26.52
C ARG A 86 23.99 -18.18 -27.63
N LYS A 87 23.96 -16.84 -27.55
CA LYS A 87 24.70 -15.97 -28.48
C LYS A 87 26.23 -16.19 -28.41
N LYS A 88 26.79 -16.46 -27.22
CA LYS A 88 28.22 -16.83 -27.09
C LYS A 88 28.53 -18.18 -27.73
N LYS A 89 27.72 -19.21 -27.47
CA LYS A 89 27.91 -20.56 -28.05
C LYS A 89 27.70 -20.60 -29.56
N GLU A 90 26.78 -19.80 -30.11
CA GLU A 90 26.63 -19.64 -31.56
C GLU A 90 27.81 -18.90 -32.21
N LYS A 91 28.43 -17.95 -31.50
CA LYS A 91 29.65 -17.27 -31.96
C LYS A 91 30.86 -18.21 -31.92
N GLU A 92 31.02 -19.01 -30.87
CA GLU A 92 32.10 -20.02 -30.78
C GLU A 92 31.94 -21.12 -31.84
N SER A 93 30.73 -21.64 -32.05
CA SER A 93 30.49 -22.69 -33.06
C SER A 93 30.61 -22.19 -34.51
N LYS A 94 30.37 -20.89 -34.76
CA LYS A 94 30.68 -20.26 -36.06
C LYS A 94 32.18 -20.00 -36.20
N SER A 95 32.86 -19.56 -35.14
CA SER A 95 34.33 -19.38 -35.12
C SER A 95 35.09 -20.70 -35.31
N SER A 96 34.59 -21.83 -34.80
CA SER A 96 35.22 -23.14 -34.96
C SER A 96 34.96 -23.79 -36.32
N LYS A 97 33.87 -23.40 -37.02
CA LYS A 97 33.61 -23.83 -38.40
C LYS A 97 34.39 -23.02 -39.44
N ASP A 98 34.83 -21.81 -39.09
CA ASP A 98 35.65 -20.96 -39.97
C ASP A 98 37.16 -21.26 -39.84
N SER A 99 37.59 -21.92 -38.75
CA SER A 99 38.98 -22.40 -38.60
C SER A 99 39.28 -23.73 -39.29
N GLU A 100 38.29 -24.38 -39.90
CA GLU A 100 38.45 -25.67 -40.61
C GLU A 100 38.50 -25.50 -42.15
N LYS A 101 38.50 -24.26 -42.65
CA LYS A 101 38.60 -23.95 -44.09
C LYS A 101 39.67 -22.89 -44.41
N ALA A 102 40.78 -22.90 -43.67
CA ALA A 102 41.95 -22.07 -43.94
C ALA A 102 43.23 -22.92 -43.93
N ASN A 103 43.34 -23.81 -44.92
CA ASN A 103 44.61 -24.31 -45.43
C ASN A 103 44.39 -24.68 -46.90
N ASP A 104 44.25 -23.67 -47.76
CA ASP A 104 44.82 -23.75 -49.10
C ASP A 104 45.03 -22.37 -49.71
N ASP A 105 46.30 -22.14 -50.01
CA ASP A 105 46.93 -21.27 -51.01
C ASP A 105 46.62 -19.77 -51.21
N LYS A 106 47.62 -19.18 -51.85
CA LYS A 106 48.08 -17.80 -51.83
C LYS A 106 47.51 -17.01 -53.01
N GLU A 107 47.50 -15.68 -52.84
CA GLU A 107 47.72 -14.67 -53.89
C GLU A 107 46.55 -14.32 -54.85
N LYS A 108 45.95 -13.13 -54.68
CA LYS A 108 46.30 -11.89 -55.44
C LYS A 108 45.32 -10.74 -55.16
N ASP A 109 45.91 -9.61 -54.76
CA ASP A 109 45.64 -8.22 -55.17
C ASP A 109 44.26 -7.81 -55.72
N SER A 110 43.59 -6.84 -55.09
CA SER A 110 43.49 -5.44 -55.58
C SER A 110 42.29 -4.68 -54.98
N LYS A 111 42.63 -3.56 -54.33
CA LYS A 111 42.00 -2.21 -54.38
C LYS A 111 40.48 -1.97 -54.21
N LYS A 112 40.25 -0.81 -53.56
CA LYS A 112 39.11 0.14 -53.63
C LYS A 112 37.86 -0.21 -52.81
N THR A 113 37.11 0.70 -52.19
CA THR A 113 37.23 2.09 -51.71
C THR A 113 35.85 2.41 -51.12
N GLU A 114 35.83 3.14 -50.01
CA GLU A 114 34.88 4.21 -49.69
C GLU A 114 33.39 3.94 -49.34
N LYS A 115 32.99 4.68 -48.30
CA LYS A 115 31.73 5.44 -48.10
C LYS A 115 30.55 4.71 -47.44
N LYS A 116 30.22 5.11 -46.20
CA LYS A 116 29.16 6.11 -45.83
C LYS A 116 27.84 5.36 -45.56
N ASP A 117 26.94 5.73 -44.67
CA ASP A 117 26.69 6.92 -43.85
C ASP A 117 25.85 6.40 -42.65
N GLU A 118 25.89 7.11 -41.52
CA GLU A 118 24.80 7.07 -40.51
C GLU A 118 23.46 7.47 -41.17
N PRO A 119 22.32 7.12 -40.55
CA PRO A 119 21.61 8.20 -39.85
C PRO A 119 20.93 7.77 -38.54
N GLU A 120 21.04 8.69 -37.57
CA GLU A 120 19.99 9.29 -36.73
C GLU A 120 18.71 8.47 -36.44
N LEU A 121 18.45 8.14 -35.17
CA LEU A 121 17.64 8.90 -34.18
C LEU A 121 16.12 8.78 -34.37
N ASP A 122 15.45 8.70 -33.22
CA ASP A 122 14.05 9.05 -32.96
C ASP A 122 12.94 8.02 -33.25
N ALA A 123 12.65 7.18 -32.25
CA ALA A 123 11.27 6.80 -31.96
C ALA A 123 11.06 6.77 -30.44
N LYS A 124 10.49 7.89 -29.96
CA LYS A 124 10.03 8.13 -28.60
C LYS A 124 9.12 7.01 -28.12
N THR A 125 9.58 6.20 -27.17
CA THR A 125 8.70 5.41 -26.32
C THR A 125 8.21 6.34 -25.21
N ASP A 126 6.98 6.82 -25.37
CA ASP A 126 6.17 7.47 -24.34
C ASP A 126 5.94 6.46 -23.20
N ASP A 127 6.91 6.35 -22.28
CA ASP A 127 6.73 5.65 -21.01
C ASP A 127 5.88 6.55 -20.10
N LYS A 128 4.58 6.56 -20.39
CA LYS A 128 3.58 7.11 -19.48
C LYS A 128 3.26 6.04 -18.46
N THR A 129 4.23 5.73 -17.61
CA THR A 129 3.96 5.02 -16.36
C THR A 129 2.99 5.89 -15.55
N PRO A 130 1.77 5.42 -15.24
CA PRO A 130 0.93 6.14 -14.30
C PRO A 130 1.69 6.20 -12.97
N PRO A 131 1.63 7.31 -12.21
CA PRO A 131 2.28 7.38 -10.92
C PRO A 131 1.75 6.21 -10.10
N LYS A 132 2.64 5.31 -9.65
CA LYS A 132 2.34 4.35 -8.60
C LYS A 132 1.87 5.18 -7.42
N THR A 133 0.56 5.38 -7.31
CA THR A 133 -0.04 5.92 -6.10
C THR A 133 0.40 4.97 -5.02
N GLU A 134 1.32 5.42 -4.17
CA GLU A 134 1.70 4.72 -2.97
C GLU A 134 0.39 4.31 -2.31
N GLU A 135 0.07 3.03 -2.39
CA GLU A 135 -1.19 2.49 -1.90
C GLU A 135 -1.05 2.49 -0.38
N GLU A 136 -1.21 3.68 0.23
CA GLU A 136 -1.22 3.87 1.67
C GLU A 136 -2.13 2.78 2.21
N PRO A 137 -1.65 1.93 3.15
CA PRO A 137 -2.41 0.80 3.64
C PRO A 137 -3.80 1.28 4.03
N ARG A 138 -4.82 0.89 3.27
CA ARG A 138 -6.17 1.43 3.49
C ARG A 138 -6.79 0.87 4.78
N VAL A 139 -6.11 -0.08 5.42
CA VAL A 139 -6.55 -0.80 6.61
C VAL A 139 -5.52 -0.62 7.72
N PHE A 140 -5.99 -0.25 8.91
CA PHE A 140 -5.20 0.04 10.10
C PHE A 140 -5.75 -0.70 11.32
N ALA A 141 -4.87 -1.06 12.24
CA ALA A 141 -5.18 -1.51 13.58
C ALA A 141 -4.83 -0.36 14.51
N LEU A 142 -5.73 -0.04 15.44
CA LEU A 142 -5.37 0.90 16.50
C LEU A 142 -4.44 0.20 17.50
N GLN A 143 -3.54 0.96 18.09
CA GLN A 143 -2.80 0.46 19.23
C GLN A 143 -3.74 0.12 20.39
N ARG A 144 -3.37 -0.88 21.22
CA ARG A 144 -4.22 -1.46 22.27
C ARG A 144 -4.90 -0.42 23.16
N ALA A 145 -4.21 0.63 23.57
CA ALA A 145 -4.75 1.68 24.44
C ALA A 145 -5.89 2.46 23.75
N PHE A 146 -5.69 2.88 22.49
CA PHE A 146 -6.70 3.61 21.73
C PHE A 146 -7.90 2.72 21.41
N TYR A 147 -7.66 1.47 21.01
CA TYR A 147 -8.75 0.52 20.77
C TYR A 147 -9.60 0.29 22.04
N GLN A 148 -8.95 0.13 23.20
CA GLN A 148 -9.66 0.02 24.48
C GLN A 148 -10.47 1.28 24.80
N GLN A 149 -9.90 2.46 24.60
CA GLN A 149 -10.61 3.74 24.80
C GLN A 149 -11.85 3.85 23.91
N ARG A 150 -11.81 3.36 22.66
CA ARG A 150 -12.97 3.31 21.77
C ARG A 150 -14.06 2.38 22.30
N LEU A 151 -13.69 1.20 22.77
CA LEU A 151 -14.64 0.25 23.38
C LEU A 151 -15.30 0.85 24.63
N ASP A 152 -14.51 1.50 25.48
CA ASP A 152 -15.00 2.11 26.72
C ASP A 152 -15.89 3.32 26.42
N LYS A 153 -15.53 4.17 25.46
CA LYS A 153 -16.39 5.28 25.00
C LYS A 153 -17.75 4.78 24.50
N LYS A 154 -17.77 3.69 23.73
CA LYS A 154 -19.02 3.07 23.28
C LYS A 154 -19.86 2.53 24.44
N ARG A 155 -19.21 1.88 25.42
CA ARG A 155 -19.88 1.40 26.64
C ARG A 155 -20.44 2.56 27.46
N GLN A 156 -19.68 3.65 27.60
CA GLN A 156 -20.10 4.86 28.31
C GLN A 156 -21.31 5.52 27.64
N ILE A 157 -21.33 5.61 26.31
CA ILE A 157 -22.49 6.15 25.56
C ILE A 157 -23.73 5.30 25.79
N GLU A 158 -23.61 3.97 25.75
CA GLU A 158 -24.72 3.05 26.02
C GLU A 158 -25.24 3.18 27.46
N MET A 159 -24.34 3.21 28.44
CA MET A 159 -24.69 3.41 29.85
C MET A 159 -25.34 4.78 30.09
N ALA A 160 -24.81 5.84 29.47
CA ALA A 160 -25.38 7.19 29.59
C ALA A 160 -26.78 7.26 28.98
N LYS A 161 -27.01 6.58 27.84
CA LYS A 161 -28.34 6.47 27.23
C LYS A 161 -29.32 5.77 28.18
N ARG A 162 -28.93 4.61 28.73
CA ARG A 162 -29.75 3.87 29.71
C ARG A 162 -30.02 4.68 30.98
N ASN A 163 -29.03 5.42 31.47
CA ASN A 163 -29.19 6.27 32.65
C ASN A 163 -30.14 7.42 32.37
N ARG A 164 -30.04 8.05 31.19
CA ARG A 164 -30.96 9.11 30.77
C ARG A 164 -32.41 8.61 30.70
N GLU A 165 -32.63 7.41 30.17
CA GLU A 165 -33.96 6.77 30.14
C GLU A 165 -34.51 6.49 31.55
N ARG A 166 -33.65 6.06 32.48
CA ARG A 166 -34.03 5.87 33.88
C ARG A 166 -34.39 7.19 34.58
N LEU A 167 -33.58 8.23 34.38
CA LEU A 167 -33.82 9.56 34.96
C LEU A 167 -35.08 10.23 34.39
N SER A 168 -35.47 9.92 33.15
CA SER A 168 -36.74 10.39 32.60
C SER A 168 -37.97 9.68 33.18
N ASN A 169 -37.80 8.55 33.90
CA ASN A 169 -38.93 7.89 34.54
C ASN A 169 -39.32 8.65 35.81
N PRO A 170 -40.56 9.14 35.93
CA PRO A 170 -41.02 9.91 37.09
C PRO A 170 -41.01 9.09 38.39
N ASN A 171 -41.12 7.76 38.30
CA ASN A 171 -41.07 6.83 39.43
C ASN A 171 -39.64 6.43 39.85
N PHE A 172 -38.61 6.98 39.20
CA PHE A 172 -37.21 6.62 39.50
C PHE A 172 -36.68 7.32 40.76
N PHE A 173 -37.18 8.53 41.06
CA PHE A 173 -36.79 9.26 42.25
C PHE A 173 -37.66 8.83 43.44
N PRO A 174 -37.06 8.59 44.62
CA PRO A 174 -37.83 8.28 45.81
C PRO A 174 -38.70 9.48 46.21
N SER A 175 -39.97 9.21 46.52
CA SER A 175 -40.87 10.21 47.06
C SER A 175 -40.50 10.55 48.51
N VAL A 176 -40.67 11.82 48.88
CA VAL A 176 -40.48 12.28 50.27
C VAL A 176 -41.45 11.53 51.20
N PRO A 177 -40.98 10.95 52.33
CA PRO A 177 -41.84 10.34 53.34
C PRO A 177 -42.89 11.34 53.85
N LYS A 178 -44.15 10.90 53.95
CA LYS A 178 -45.30 11.75 54.33
C LYS A 178 -45.60 11.75 55.84
N ASP A 179 -44.86 10.96 56.62
CA ASP A 179 -45.03 10.88 58.06
C ASP A 179 -44.20 11.97 58.73
N LEU A 180 -44.79 13.16 58.87
CA LEU A 180 -44.30 14.17 59.80
C LEU A 180 -44.85 13.83 61.21
N PRO A 181 -44.02 13.89 62.27
CA PRO A 181 -44.46 13.65 63.65
C PRO A 181 -45.42 14.73 64.18
#